data_AF-A0A2G2J0H2-F1
#
_entry.id   AF-A0A2G2J0H2-F1
#
_cell.length_a   1.000
_cell.length_b   1.000
_cell.length_c   1.000
_cell.angle_alpha   90.00
_cell.angle_beta   90.00
_cell.angle_gamma   90.00
#
_symmetry.space_group_name_H-M   'P 1'
#
loop_
_entity.id
_entity.type
_entity.pdbx_description
1 polymer ?
#
loop_
_entity_poly.entity_id
_entity_poly.type
_entity_poly.pdbx_seq_one_letter_code
_entity_poly.pdbx_strand_id
1 'polypeptide(L)'
;MSVACVVEDHPASTGTVVPELFGTDRCHDTQFYKAALDVRGVRYVYHNVDTDVHASDVLRKLYTPEALLFPTVVIGHKRLWAPSLSILDQTLERNGVVPMKLYHCPHQKRYFMYLREGEAYISYRDHDGIRNLYYSFVPPEYRGQGLGKTLAIHTLTRLCKDDQKTRFSCTFVRSIAQRTRFEAVARLQNQNQNQNPNHNLGPDVQPLAHKYKECI
;
A
#
# COMPACT_ATOMS: atom_id res chain seq x y z
N MET A 1 1.34 -9.83 -31.79
CA MET A 1 2.23 -9.76 -30.61
C MET A 1 1.35 -9.61 -29.37
N SER A 2 1.33 -10.60 -28.47
CA SER A 2 0.60 -10.47 -27.20
C SER A 2 1.31 -9.45 -26.31
N VAL A 3 0.63 -8.34 -26.00
CA VAL A 3 1.14 -7.35 -25.05
C VAL A 3 0.89 -7.91 -23.64
N ALA A 4 1.93 -8.41 -22.98
CA ALA A 4 1.84 -8.92 -21.62
C ALA A 4 1.41 -7.81 -20.63
N CYS A 5 0.71 -8.18 -19.56
CA CYS A 5 0.52 -7.23 -18.46
C CYS A 5 1.88 -7.03 -17.75
N VAL A 6 2.20 -5.81 -17.34
CA VAL A 6 3.48 -5.45 -16.72
C VAL A 6 3.27 -5.15 -15.24
N VAL A 7 4.18 -5.62 -14.39
CA VAL A 7 4.20 -5.26 -12.97
C VAL A 7 4.84 -3.88 -12.84
N GLU A 8 4.17 -2.97 -12.15
CA GLU A 8 4.65 -1.61 -11.99
C GLU A 8 5.48 -1.48 -10.73
N ASP A 9 6.74 -1.05 -10.88
CA ASP A 9 7.62 -0.76 -9.75
C ASP A 9 7.09 0.45 -8.96
N HIS A 10 6.67 0.17 -7.73
CA HIS A 10 6.27 1.19 -6.78
C HIS A 10 7.36 1.34 -5.73
N PRO A 11 7.74 2.60 -5.38
CA PRO A 11 8.62 2.81 -4.24
C PRO A 11 7.98 2.19 -3.00
N ALA A 12 8.81 1.58 -2.16
CA ALA A 12 8.40 0.96 -0.91
C ALA A 12 7.44 1.87 -0.14
N SER A 13 6.34 1.29 0.34
CA SER A 13 5.35 2.01 1.13
C SER A 13 6.02 2.61 2.37
N THR A 14 5.87 3.93 2.57
CA THR A 14 6.35 4.67 3.75
C THR A 14 5.43 4.47 4.97
N GLY A 15 4.79 3.30 5.10
CA GLY A 15 3.87 3.01 6.19
C GLY A 15 4.60 2.90 7.53
N THR A 16 4.12 3.64 8.53
CA THR A 16 4.64 3.67 9.92
C THR A 16 4.32 2.39 10.70
N VAL A 17 3.57 1.44 10.13
CA VAL A 17 3.15 0.21 10.81
C VAL A 17 4.29 -0.79 10.80
N VAL A 18 4.85 -1.08 11.98
CA VAL A 18 5.85 -2.13 12.17
C VAL A 18 5.11 -3.37 12.68
N PRO A 19 5.12 -4.51 11.97
CA PRO A 19 4.55 -5.76 12.47
C PRO A 19 5.24 -6.25 13.74
N GLU A 20 4.49 -6.94 14.58
CA GLU A 20 5.01 -7.69 15.73
C GLU A 20 4.78 -9.19 15.49
N LEU A 21 5.81 -10.01 15.70
CA LEU A 21 5.74 -11.47 15.63
C LEU A 21 5.93 -12.04 17.03
N PHE A 22 4.89 -12.65 17.59
CA PHE A 22 4.95 -13.41 18.84
C PHE A 22 5.18 -14.88 18.53
N GLY A 23 6.22 -15.47 19.10
CA GLY A 23 6.54 -16.88 18.90
C GLY A 23 7.67 -17.36 19.78
N THR A 24 8.26 -18.50 19.42
CA THR A 24 9.39 -19.08 20.16
C THR A 24 10.50 -19.52 19.21
N ASP A 25 11.75 -19.47 19.67
CA ASP A 25 12.88 -19.85 18.81
C ASP A 25 12.90 -21.34 18.45
N ARG A 26 12.28 -22.18 19.28
CA ARG A 26 12.15 -23.62 19.03
C ARG A 26 10.99 -24.02 18.12
N CYS A 27 10.09 -23.08 17.77
CA CYS A 27 8.90 -23.36 16.97
C CYS A 27 9.21 -23.24 15.46
N HIS A 28 9.04 -24.33 14.71
CA HIS A 28 9.25 -24.35 13.25
C HIS A 28 8.42 -23.30 12.52
N ASP A 29 7.13 -23.17 12.87
CA ASP A 29 6.24 -22.18 12.25
C ASP A 29 6.70 -20.75 12.56
N THR A 30 7.20 -20.48 13.77
CA THR A 30 7.78 -19.16 14.10
C THR A 30 8.99 -18.86 13.21
N GLN A 31 9.89 -19.82 13.01
CA GLN A 31 11.04 -19.65 12.12
C GLN A 31 10.61 -19.43 10.67
N PHE A 32 9.56 -20.13 10.23
CA PHE A 32 8.96 -19.91 8.92
C PHE A 32 8.45 -18.46 8.75
N TYR A 33 7.75 -17.90 9.74
CA TYR A 33 7.28 -16.50 9.65
C TYR A 33 8.42 -15.48 9.71
N LYS A 34 9.48 -15.73 10.50
CA LYS A 34 10.70 -14.89 10.49
C LYS A 34 11.27 -14.82 9.08
N ALA A 35 11.54 -15.99 8.47
CA ALA A 35 12.06 -16.07 7.12
C ALA A 35 11.12 -15.44 6.08
N ALA A 36 9.80 -15.63 6.23
CA ALA A 36 8.82 -15.04 5.33
C ALA A 36 8.86 -13.50 5.36
N LEU A 37 8.97 -12.89 6.54
CA LEU A 37 9.09 -11.44 6.70
C LEU A 37 10.45 -10.92 6.20
N ASP A 38 11.53 -11.64 6.49
CA ASP A 38 12.89 -11.28 6.08
C ASP A 38 13.05 -11.27 4.54
N VAL A 39 12.56 -12.32 3.85
CA VAL A 39 12.60 -12.41 2.37
C VAL A 39 11.81 -11.27 1.71
N ARG A 40 10.82 -10.71 2.40
CA ARG A 40 10.03 -9.55 1.94
C ARG A 40 10.66 -8.20 2.27
N GLY A 41 11.79 -8.19 2.99
CA GLY A 41 12.43 -6.97 3.48
C GLY A 41 11.58 -6.22 4.51
N VAL A 42 10.67 -6.91 5.20
CA VAL A 42 9.80 -6.31 6.20
C VAL A 42 10.57 -6.17 7.51
N ARG A 43 10.66 -4.94 8.03
CA ARG A 43 11.10 -4.71 9.41
C ARG A 43 9.97 -5.08 10.36
N TYR A 44 10.25 -5.87 11.39
CA TYR A 44 9.29 -6.28 12.42
C TYR A 44 9.94 -6.37 13.80
N VAL A 45 9.14 -6.38 14.86
CA VAL A 45 9.58 -6.66 16.22
C VAL A 45 9.28 -8.12 16.54
N TYR A 46 10.28 -8.86 17.02
CA TYR A 46 10.10 -10.24 17.46
C TYR A 46 9.98 -10.32 18.99
N HIS A 47 8.94 -11.00 19.46
CA HIS A 47 8.69 -11.26 20.87
C HIS A 47 8.80 -12.76 21.14
N ASN A 48 9.87 -13.17 21.84
CA ASN A 48 10.04 -14.57 22.24
C ASN A 48 9.28 -14.85 23.54
N VAL A 49 8.12 -15.51 23.43
CA VAL A 49 7.21 -15.76 24.57
C VAL A 49 7.72 -16.82 25.55
N ASP A 50 8.79 -17.56 25.22
CA ASP A 50 9.43 -18.47 26.17
C ASP A 50 10.33 -17.74 27.17
N THR A 51 10.99 -16.68 26.71
CA THR A 51 12.02 -15.98 27.48
C THR A 51 11.56 -14.62 28.00
N ASP A 52 10.46 -14.09 27.47
CA ASP A 52 9.86 -12.82 27.87
C ASP A 52 8.44 -13.05 28.42
N VAL A 53 8.32 -12.95 29.75
CA VAL A 53 7.04 -13.11 30.46
C VAL A 53 6.03 -12.03 30.06
N HIS A 54 6.48 -10.81 29.78
CA HIS A 54 5.59 -9.73 29.36
C HIS A 54 5.04 -10.02 27.96
N ALA A 55 5.87 -10.53 27.05
CA ALA A 55 5.40 -10.98 25.73
C ALA A 55 4.36 -12.10 25.84
N SER A 56 4.57 -13.07 26.73
CA SER A 56 3.59 -14.12 27.02
C SER A 56 2.25 -13.55 27.50
N ASP A 57 2.28 -12.62 28.45
CA ASP A 57 1.08 -11.99 29.01
C ASP A 57 0.32 -11.16 27.97
N VAL A 58 1.04 -10.42 27.11
CA VAL A 58 0.45 -9.69 25.98
C VAL A 58 -0.24 -10.67 25.04
N LEU A 59 0.43 -11.76 24.64
CA LEU A 59 -0.12 -12.73 23.70
C LEU A 59 -1.40 -13.39 24.23
N ARG A 60 -1.43 -13.77 25.52
CA ARG A 60 -2.62 -14.38 26.15
C ARG A 60 -3.85 -13.48 26.03
N LYS A 61 -3.67 -12.18 26.25
CA LYS A 61 -4.74 -11.17 26.21
C LYS A 61 -5.20 -10.83 24.79
N LEU A 62 -4.51 -11.32 23.75
CA LEU A 62 -4.93 -11.09 22.37
C LEU A 62 -6.19 -11.89 21.98
N TYR A 63 -6.51 -12.97 22.70
CA TYR A 63 -7.60 -13.89 22.37
C TYR A 63 -8.46 -14.23 23.58
N THR A 64 -9.71 -14.61 23.34
CA THR A 64 -10.63 -15.13 24.36
C THR A 64 -11.12 -16.52 23.95
N PRO A 65 -10.91 -17.56 24.77
CA PRO A 65 -10.23 -17.54 26.08
C PRO A 65 -8.73 -17.22 25.96
N GLU A 66 -8.14 -16.73 27.04
CA GLU A 66 -6.72 -16.39 27.08
C GLU A 66 -5.86 -17.62 26.81
N ALA A 67 -5.07 -17.58 25.73
CA ALA A 67 -4.27 -18.72 25.29
C ALA A 67 -2.95 -18.24 24.68
N LEU A 68 -1.90 -19.04 24.83
CA LEU A 68 -0.59 -18.80 24.21
C LEU A 68 -0.63 -19.25 22.73
N LEU A 69 -1.37 -18.53 21.89
CA LEU A 69 -1.54 -18.87 20.47
C LEU A 69 -0.38 -18.30 19.65
N PHE A 70 0.72 -19.05 19.53
CA PHE A 70 1.84 -18.69 18.68
C PHE A 70 2.02 -19.69 17.52
N PRO A 71 2.57 -19.27 16.37
CA PRO A 71 2.98 -17.89 16.05
C PRO A 71 1.77 -16.96 15.82
N THR A 72 1.84 -15.75 16.35
CA THR A 72 0.86 -14.68 16.07
C THR A 72 1.56 -13.47 15.50
N VAL A 73 1.07 -12.98 14.36
CA VAL A 73 1.54 -11.75 13.72
C VAL A 73 0.52 -10.64 13.97
N VAL A 74 0.95 -9.53 14.58
CA VAL A 74 0.14 -8.33 14.76
C VAL A 74 0.58 -7.28 13.75
N ILE A 75 -0.37 -6.77 12.96
CA ILE A 75 -0.11 -5.72 11.96
C ILE A 75 -1.16 -4.63 12.17
N GLY A 76 -0.75 -3.52 12.80
CA GLY A 76 -1.66 -2.48 13.24
C GLY A 76 -2.68 -3.04 14.23
N HIS A 77 -3.96 -3.03 13.85
CA HIS A 77 -5.04 -3.58 14.68
C HIS A 77 -5.40 -5.04 14.36
N LYS A 78 -4.74 -5.66 13.36
CA LYS A 78 -5.01 -7.04 12.95
C LYS A 78 -4.14 -8.01 13.74
N ARG A 79 -4.75 -9.07 14.25
CA ARG A 79 -4.11 -10.17 14.98
C ARG A 79 -4.28 -11.44 14.15
N LEU A 80 -3.19 -12.02 13.67
CA LEU A 80 -3.20 -13.17 12.78
C LEU A 80 -2.52 -14.36 13.47
N TRP A 81 -3.30 -15.31 13.95
CA TRP A 81 -2.77 -16.57 14.47
C TRP A 81 -2.49 -17.52 13.31
N ALA A 82 -1.23 -17.95 13.18
CA ALA A 82 -0.74 -18.87 12.15
C ALA A 82 -1.39 -18.67 10.74
N PRO A 83 -1.38 -17.45 10.17
CA PRO A 83 -2.07 -17.18 8.91
C PRO A 83 -1.39 -17.87 7.72
N SER A 84 -2.14 -18.27 6.69
CA SER A 84 -1.52 -18.63 5.41
C SER A 84 -0.65 -17.47 4.88
N LEU A 85 0.40 -17.77 4.11
CA LEU A 85 1.24 -16.72 3.48
C LEU A 85 0.41 -15.71 2.69
N SER A 86 -0.63 -16.15 1.99
CA SER A 86 -1.53 -15.26 1.25
C SER A 86 -2.27 -14.26 2.14
N ILE A 87 -2.69 -14.67 3.34
CA ILE A 87 -3.34 -13.79 4.32
C ILE A 87 -2.32 -12.84 4.94
N LEU A 88 -1.11 -13.32 5.24
CA LEU A 88 -0.02 -12.48 5.70
C LEU A 88 0.30 -11.39 4.68
N ASP A 89 0.52 -11.76 3.42
CA ASP A 89 0.89 -10.86 2.32
C ASP A 89 -0.17 -9.78 2.12
N GLN A 90 -1.43 -10.20 1.99
CA GLN A 90 -2.54 -9.29 1.83
C GLN A 90 -2.66 -8.33 3.03
N THR A 91 -2.34 -8.78 4.25
CA THR A 91 -2.41 -7.93 5.44
C THR A 91 -1.23 -6.95 5.48
N LEU A 92 -0.02 -7.37 5.14
CA LEU A 92 1.14 -6.50 5.01
C LEU A 92 0.89 -5.41 3.96
N GLU A 93 0.35 -5.80 2.80
CA GLU A 93 -0.02 -4.92 1.71
C GLU A 93 -1.07 -3.88 2.11
N ARG A 94 -2.17 -4.33 2.74
CA ARG A 94 -3.26 -3.44 3.17
C ARG A 94 -2.85 -2.44 4.23
N ASN A 95 -1.94 -2.82 5.11
CA ASN A 95 -1.43 -1.95 6.16
C ASN A 95 -0.24 -1.11 5.69
N GLY A 96 0.13 -1.17 4.41
CA GLY A 96 1.23 -0.42 3.84
C GLY A 96 2.58 -0.81 4.42
N VAL A 97 2.74 -2.04 4.90
CA VAL A 97 4.03 -2.58 5.33
C VAL A 97 4.87 -2.96 4.12
N VAL A 98 4.22 -3.52 3.09
CA VAL A 98 4.81 -3.77 1.78
C VAL A 98 3.99 -3.06 0.70
N PRO A 99 4.59 -2.64 -0.41
CA PRO A 99 3.83 -2.00 -1.48
C PRO A 99 2.88 -2.99 -2.14
N MET A 100 1.59 -2.64 -2.25
CA MET A 100 0.68 -3.36 -3.14
C MET A 100 1.16 -3.19 -4.58
N LYS A 101 1.37 -4.32 -5.26
CA LYS A 101 1.80 -4.33 -6.65
C LYS A 101 0.63 -3.93 -7.56
N LEU A 102 0.82 -2.82 -8.26
CA LEU A 102 -0.06 -2.41 -9.36
C LEU A 102 0.41 -3.13 -10.63
N TYR A 103 -0.54 -3.60 -11.42
CA TYR A 103 -0.29 -4.19 -12.72
C TYR A 103 -0.96 -3.35 -13.79
N HIS A 104 -0.26 -3.03 -14.87
CA HIS A 104 -0.85 -2.41 -16.05
C HIS A 104 -1.06 -3.47 -17.12
N CYS A 105 -2.30 -3.59 -17.61
CA CYS A 105 -2.62 -4.51 -18.69
C CYS A 105 -3.17 -3.76 -19.91
N PRO A 106 -2.32 -3.39 -20.89
CA PRO A 106 -2.73 -2.57 -22.01
C PRO A 106 -3.79 -3.19 -22.91
N HIS A 107 -3.74 -4.52 -23.12
CA HIS A 107 -4.70 -5.21 -23.98
C HIS A 107 -6.10 -5.29 -23.37
N GLN A 108 -6.19 -5.36 -22.04
CA GLN A 108 -7.48 -5.30 -21.30
C GLN A 108 -7.87 -3.87 -20.93
N LYS A 109 -7.03 -2.89 -21.30
CA LYS A 109 -7.21 -1.47 -20.99
C LYS A 109 -7.53 -1.23 -19.52
N ARG A 110 -6.73 -1.82 -18.62
CA ARG A 110 -6.94 -1.68 -17.18
C ARG A 110 -5.65 -1.64 -16.37
N TYR A 111 -5.74 -1.04 -15.19
CA TYR A 111 -4.81 -1.21 -14.09
C TYR A 111 -5.46 -2.09 -13.03
N PHE A 112 -4.72 -3.00 -12.40
CA PHE A 112 -5.31 -3.92 -11.43
C PHE A 112 -4.35 -4.33 -10.32
N MET A 113 -4.91 -4.88 -9.24
CA MET A 113 -4.21 -5.50 -8.12
C MET A 113 -4.79 -6.90 -7.92
N TYR A 114 -3.92 -7.89 -7.73
CA TYR A 114 -4.35 -9.23 -7.36
C TYR A 114 -4.88 -9.25 -5.94
N LEU A 115 -5.93 -10.02 -5.71
CA LEU A 115 -6.49 -10.30 -4.40
C LEU A 115 -6.43 -11.81 -4.16
N ARG A 116 -6.70 -12.24 -2.92
CA ARG A 116 -6.79 -13.68 -2.60
C ARG A 116 -7.81 -14.37 -3.51
N GLU A 117 -8.92 -13.69 -3.76
CA GLU A 117 -9.96 -14.12 -4.68
C GLU A 117 -10.27 -12.97 -5.65
N GLY A 118 -10.02 -13.20 -6.94
CA GLY A 118 -10.24 -12.21 -7.99
C GLY A 118 -9.23 -11.05 -8.00
N GLU A 119 -9.69 -9.89 -8.47
CA GLU A 119 -8.88 -8.69 -8.67
C GLU A 119 -9.71 -7.43 -8.42
N ALA A 120 -9.03 -6.38 -7.97
CA ALA A 120 -9.56 -5.01 -8.03
C ALA A 120 -8.93 -4.30 -9.24
N TYR A 121 -9.72 -3.55 -10.01
CA TYR A 121 -9.22 -2.92 -11.24
C TYR A 121 -9.85 -1.55 -11.53
N ILE A 122 -9.13 -0.76 -12.33
CA ILE A 122 -9.58 0.48 -12.95
C ILE A 122 -9.43 0.33 -14.46
N SER A 123 -10.54 0.40 -15.19
CA SER A 123 -10.57 0.34 -16.65
C SER A 123 -10.45 1.73 -17.26
N TYR A 124 -9.83 1.79 -18.43
CA TYR A 124 -9.63 3.02 -19.17
C TYR A 124 -9.97 2.89 -20.66
N ARG A 125 -10.14 4.02 -21.32
CA ARG A 125 -10.18 4.15 -22.78
C ARG A 125 -9.21 5.23 -23.20
N ASP A 126 -8.54 5.05 -24.32
CA ASP A 126 -7.68 6.07 -24.90
C ASP A 126 -8.42 6.71 -26.10
N HIS A 127 -8.42 8.04 -26.17
CA HIS A 127 -8.89 8.80 -27.34
C HIS A 127 -8.09 10.09 -27.44
N ASP A 128 -7.54 10.38 -28.62
CA ASP A 128 -6.72 11.58 -28.89
C ASP A 128 -5.57 11.80 -27.90
N GLY A 129 -4.90 10.71 -27.52
CA GLY A 129 -3.81 10.74 -26.54
C GLY A 129 -4.25 10.99 -25.10
N ILE A 130 -5.56 11.11 -24.83
CA ILE A 130 -6.13 11.28 -23.50
C ILE A 130 -6.64 9.94 -22.99
N ARG A 131 -6.14 9.52 -21.82
CA ARG A 131 -6.60 8.33 -21.12
C ARG A 131 -7.76 8.67 -20.20
N ASN A 132 -8.95 8.12 -20.46
CA ASN A 132 -10.12 8.28 -19.61
C ASN A 132 -10.30 7.09 -18.67
N LEU A 133 -10.11 7.30 -17.36
CA LEU A 133 -10.42 6.31 -16.33
C LEU A 133 -11.94 6.30 -16.09
N TYR A 134 -12.64 5.34 -16.69
CA TYR A 134 -14.10 5.37 -16.79
C TYR A 134 -14.82 4.42 -15.83
N TYR A 135 -14.15 3.40 -15.32
CA TYR A 135 -14.75 2.41 -14.42
C TYR A 135 -13.74 1.90 -13.39
N SER A 136 -14.22 1.64 -12.18
CA SER A 136 -13.44 1.01 -11.10
C SER A 136 -14.26 -0.09 -10.45
N PHE A 137 -13.61 -1.20 -10.12
CA PHE A 137 -14.23 -2.33 -9.46
C PHE A 137 -13.38 -2.81 -8.28
N VAL A 138 -14.07 -3.10 -7.19
CA VAL A 138 -13.55 -3.83 -6.03
C VAL A 138 -14.60 -4.90 -5.69
N PRO A 139 -14.22 -6.18 -5.57
CA PRO A 139 -15.17 -7.22 -5.19
C PRO A 139 -15.85 -6.91 -3.85
N PRO A 140 -17.14 -7.22 -3.67
CA PRO A 140 -17.93 -6.85 -2.48
C PRO A 140 -17.25 -7.18 -1.15
N GLU A 141 -16.64 -8.35 -1.04
CA GLU A 141 -15.93 -8.87 0.14
C GLU A 141 -14.68 -8.06 0.52
N TYR A 142 -14.17 -7.22 -0.39
CA TYR A 142 -13.03 -6.34 -0.18
C TYR A 142 -13.41 -4.85 -0.12
N ARG A 143 -14.70 -4.50 -0.19
CA ARG A 143 -15.16 -3.11 -0.10
C ARG A 143 -15.06 -2.56 1.32
N GLY A 144 -15.01 -1.23 1.44
CA GLY A 144 -14.93 -0.53 2.73
C GLY A 144 -13.54 -0.57 3.40
N GLN A 145 -12.57 -1.29 2.81
CA GLN A 145 -11.24 -1.51 3.41
C GLN A 145 -10.15 -0.60 2.83
N GLY A 146 -10.53 0.44 2.08
CA GLY A 146 -9.58 1.39 1.48
C GLY A 146 -8.89 0.89 0.19
N LEU A 147 -9.08 -0.37 -0.22
CA LEU A 147 -8.43 -0.96 -1.40
C LEU A 147 -8.66 -0.16 -2.69
N GLY A 148 -9.90 0.29 -2.95
CA GLY A 148 -10.20 1.11 -4.12
C GLY A 148 -9.47 2.47 -4.10
N LYS A 149 -9.32 3.08 -2.91
CA LYS A 149 -8.56 4.32 -2.74
C LYS A 149 -7.09 4.09 -3.07
N THR A 150 -6.50 3.02 -2.56
CA THR A 150 -5.09 2.69 -2.84
C THR A 150 -4.88 2.39 -4.32
N LEU A 151 -5.72 1.56 -4.94
CA LEU A 151 -5.67 1.29 -6.37
C LEU A 151 -5.74 2.57 -7.22
N ALA A 152 -6.64 3.50 -6.87
CA ALA A 152 -6.75 4.79 -7.54
C ALA A 152 -5.49 5.64 -7.35
N ILE A 153 -4.96 5.77 -6.13
CA ILE A 153 -3.75 6.55 -5.85
C ILE A 153 -2.54 6.00 -6.63
N HIS A 154 -2.35 4.69 -6.62
CA HIS A 154 -1.25 4.05 -7.36
C HIS A 154 -1.39 4.27 -8.87
N THR A 155 -2.60 4.10 -9.40
CA THR A 155 -2.89 4.35 -10.83
C THR A 155 -2.61 5.81 -11.20
N LEU A 156 -3.09 6.78 -10.42
CA LEU A 156 -2.85 8.20 -10.65
C LEU A 156 -1.36 8.53 -10.57
N THR A 157 -0.66 7.97 -9.58
CA THR A 157 0.79 8.16 -9.41
C THR A 157 1.56 7.65 -10.64
N ARG A 158 1.19 6.48 -11.17
CA ARG A 158 1.80 5.94 -12.40
C ARG A 158 1.55 6.85 -13.60
N LEU A 159 0.30 7.29 -13.79
CA LEU A 159 -0.06 8.18 -14.90
C LEU A 159 0.69 9.52 -14.84
N CYS A 160 0.90 10.07 -13.64
CA CYS A 160 1.70 11.28 -13.44
C CYS A 160 3.18 11.05 -13.79
N LYS A 161 3.75 9.89 -13.39
CA LYS A 161 5.14 9.54 -13.73
C LYS A 161 5.33 9.47 -15.24
N ASP A 162 4.37 8.86 -15.93
CA ASP A 162 4.35 8.65 -17.38
C ASP A 162 4.03 9.91 -18.20
N ASP A 163 3.72 11.04 -17.54
CA ASP A 163 3.23 12.26 -18.20
C ASP A 163 1.99 12.01 -19.09
N GLN A 164 1.16 11.05 -18.68
CA GLN A 164 -0.03 10.66 -19.42
C GLN A 164 -1.16 11.65 -19.17
N LYS A 165 -1.64 12.31 -20.24
CA LYS A 165 -2.86 13.14 -20.16
C LYS A 165 -4.05 12.29 -19.76
N THR A 166 -4.79 12.72 -18.74
CA THR A 166 -5.85 11.91 -18.13
C THR A 166 -7.17 12.65 -17.99
N ARG A 167 -8.28 11.93 -18.14
CA ARG A 167 -9.64 12.35 -17.75
C ARG A 167 -10.25 11.32 -16.80
N PHE A 168 -11.16 11.75 -15.94
CA PHE A 168 -11.83 10.88 -14.96
C PHE A 168 -13.35 10.88 -15.17
N SER A 169 -13.88 9.94 -15.96
CA SER A 169 -15.33 9.71 -16.05
C SER A 169 -15.87 8.94 -14.84
N CYS A 170 -15.08 8.04 -14.25
CA CYS A 170 -15.45 7.34 -13.02
C CYS A 170 -15.53 8.35 -11.85
N THR A 171 -16.70 8.46 -11.23
CA THR A 171 -16.95 9.40 -10.12
C THR A 171 -16.11 9.09 -8.89
N PHE A 172 -15.92 7.81 -8.57
CA PHE A 172 -15.07 7.37 -7.47
C PHE A 172 -13.62 7.84 -7.68
N VAL A 173 -13.02 7.49 -8.82
CA VAL A 173 -11.64 7.89 -9.16
C VAL A 173 -11.49 9.41 -9.21
N ARG A 174 -12.46 10.12 -9.80
CA ARG A 174 -12.50 11.59 -9.80
C ARG A 174 -12.46 12.16 -8.38
N SER A 175 -13.24 11.60 -7.47
CA SER A 175 -13.27 12.05 -6.07
C SER A 175 -11.95 11.81 -5.34
N ILE A 176 -11.23 10.73 -5.67
CA ILE A 176 -9.89 10.47 -5.12
C ILE A 176 -8.88 11.46 -5.70
N ALA A 177 -8.85 11.64 -7.02
CA ALA A 177 -7.96 12.58 -7.70
C ALA A 177 -8.09 14.00 -7.13
N GLN A 178 -9.33 14.47 -6.92
CA GLN A 178 -9.59 15.77 -6.31
C GLN A 178 -9.01 15.86 -4.89
N ARG A 179 -9.30 14.89 -4.01
CA ARG A 179 -8.80 14.88 -2.62
C ARG A 179 -7.28 14.80 -2.55
N THR A 180 -6.65 13.94 -3.35
CA THR A 180 -5.19 13.81 -3.38
C THR A 180 -4.51 15.07 -3.92
N ARG A 181 -5.12 15.75 -4.91
CA ARG A 181 -4.67 17.08 -5.36
C ARG A 181 -4.72 18.10 -4.22
N PHE A 182 -5.80 18.13 -3.43
CA PHE A 182 -5.90 19.01 -2.26
C PHE A 182 -4.84 18.70 -1.19
N GLU A 183 -4.59 17.43 -0.87
CA GLU A 183 -3.58 17.02 0.11
C GLU A 183 -2.16 17.41 -0.35
N ALA A 184 -1.84 17.24 -1.64
CA ALA A 184 -0.56 17.64 -2.21
C ALA A 184 -0.38 19.18 -2.17
N VAL A 185 -1.41 19.95 -2.54
CA VAL A 185 -1.37 21.42 -2.48
C VAL A 185 -1.26 21.93 -1.05
N ALA A 186 -2.00 21.35 -0.09
CA ALA A 186 -1.94 21.74 1.32
C ALA A 186 -0.56 21.49 1.94
N ARG A 187 0.09 20.36 1.60
CA ARG A 187 1.47 20.08 2.07
C ARG A 187 2.49 21.07 1.52
N LEU A 188 2.37 21.47 0.26
CA LEU A 188 3.24 22.48 -0.34
C LEU A 188 3.04 23.87 0.29
N GLN A 189 1.80 24.24 0.62
CA GLN A 189 1.50 25.51 1.28
C GLN A 189 2.07 25.55 2.71
N ASN A 190 1.94 24.46 3.48
CA ASN A 190 2.49 24.36 4.84
C ASN A 190 4.02 24.32 4.87
N GLN A 191 4.67 23.72 3.86
CA GLN A 191 6.13 23.74 3.73
C GLN A 191 6.68 25.14 3.40
N ASN A 192 5.96 25.90 2.57
CA ASN A 192 6.34 27.28 2.24
C ASN A 192 6.11 28.27 3.39
N GLN A 193 5.24 27.96 4.35
CA GLN A 193 5.03 28.78 5.55
C GLN A 193 6.07 28.53 6.66
N ASN A 194 6.82 27.42 6.58
CA ASN A 194 7.90 27.07 7.54
C ASN A 194 9.31 27.38 7.02
N GLN A 195 9.46 28.08 5.90
CA GLN A 195 10.76 28.60 5.45
C GLN A 195 11.01 30.00 6.03
N ASN A 196 11.91 30.04 7.03
CA ASN A 196 12.52 31.24 7.60
C ASN A 196 13.14 32.11 6.48
N PRO A 197 12.90 33.43 6.40
CA PRO A 197 13.23 34.26 5.23
C PRO A 197 14.73 34.56 5.01
N ASN A 198 15.65 33.76 5.56
CA ASN A 198 17.08 34.01 5.46
C ASN A 198 17.88 32.73 5.16
N HIS A 199 17.78 32.21 3.94
CA HIS A 199 18.91 31.53 3.29
C HIS A 199 18.74 31.51 1.77
N ASN A 200 19.69 32.15 1.09
CA ASN A 200 19.88 32.06 -0.36
C ASN A 200 20.27 30.62 -0.71
N LEU A 201 19.36 29.89 -1.35
CA LEU A 201 19.65 28.62 -2.02
C LEU A 201 19.70 28.88 -3.53
N GLY A 202 20.83 28.50 -4.15
CA GLY A 202 21.09 28.64 -5.58
C GLY A 202 20.14 27.82 -6.48
N PRO A 203 20.23 27.99 -7.81
CA PRO A 203 19.15 27.70 -8.76
C PRO A 203 18.84 26.21 -9.04
N ASP A 204 19.50 25.25 -8.38
CA ASP A 204 19.44 23.83 -8.77
C ASP A 204 18.60 22.92 -7.86
N VAL A 205 17.68 23.49 -7.09
CA VAL A 205 16.68 22.73 -6.32
C VAL A 205 15.28 23.09 -6.80
N GLN A 206 14.92 22.64 -8.01
CA GLN A 206 13.52 22.39 -8.40
C GLN A 206 13.24 20.87 -8.37
N PRO A 207 12.90 20.26 -7.22
CA PRO A 207 12.69 18.82 -7.17
C PRO A 207 11.18 18.50 -7.13
N LEU A 208 10.68 17.86 -8.19
CA LEU A 208 9.45 17.03 -8.25
C LEU A 208 8.07 17.66 -7.92
N ALA A 209 7.99 18.75 -7.15
CA ALA A 209 6.75 19.35 -6.67
C ALA A 209 5.93 20.03 -7.78
N HIS A 210 6.59 20.51 -8.85
CA HIS A 210 5.91 21.17 -9.97
C HIS A 210 5.19 20.16 -10.88
N LYS A 211 5.73 18.95 -11.05
CA LYS A 211 5.18 17.92 -11.95
C LYS A 211 3.81 17.41 -11.48
N TYR A 212 3.58 17.34 -10.16
CA TYR A 212 2.30 16.90 -9.59
C TYR A 212 1.18 17.94 -9.68
N LYS A 213 1.49 19.23 -9.87
CA LYS A 213 0.47 20.29 -10.04
C LYS A 213 -0.21 20.26 -11.41
N GLU A 214 0.47 19.72 -12.42
CA GLU A 214 0.00 19.74 -13.82
C GLU A 214 -0.58 18.39 -14.29
N CYS A 215 -0.29 17.28 -13.60
CA CYS A 215 -0.80 15.96 -13.97
C CYS A 215 -2.23 15.62 -13.50
N ILE A 216 -2.82 16.37 -12.55
CA ILE A 216 -4.14 16.04 -11.93
C ILE A 216 -5.12 17.20 -12.02
#